data_AF-A0A960K5J1-F1
#
_entry.id   AF-A0A960K5J1-F1
#
_cell.length_a   1.000
_cell.length_b   1.000
_cell.length_c   1.000
_cell.angle_alpha   90.00
_cell.angle_beta   90.00
_cell.angle_gamma   90.00
#
_symmetry.space_group_name_H-M   'P 1'
#
loop_
_entity.id
_entity.type
_entity.pdbx_description
1 polymer ?
#
loop_
_entity_poly.entity_id
_entity_poly.type
_entity_poly.pdbx_seq_one_letter_code
_entity_poly.pdbx_strand_id
1 'polypeptide(L)'
;MSKIHLPVHALVLGGLLALIPSASHAEKVRSLPIVDRSIEFHGGGFYIATETSLRVGSKSGAFDIVSTMDGDRFVHVISGKTGDGKALEVRQTNDGVEQWLDGEPVTLDDEGRRRAQAFVEARIYFPFLPFRLNDPSVWKEDQGLEEWDGRQLHRVKVTFEEGSSNSAEDE
;
A
#
# COMPACT_ATOMS: atom_id res chain seq x y z
N MET A 1 -38.74 3.48 78.73
CA MET A 1 -37.46 2.83 79.11
C MET A 1 -37.11 1.87 77.98
N SER A 2 -36.42 2.34 76.95
CA SER A 2 -34.97 2.29 76.74
C SER A 2 -34.46 0.92 76.25
N LYS A 3 -33.62 1.02 75.19
CA LYS A 3 -32.73 0.05 74.55
C LYS A 3 -33.30 -0.74 73.37
N ILE A 4 -32.76 -0.46 72.17
CA ILE A 4 -32.07 -1.44 71.30
C ILE A 4 -30.99 -0.68 70.51
N HIS A 5 -29.89 -1.40 70.30
CA HIS A 5 -28.52 -0.96 69.99
C HIS A 5 -28.26 -0.77 68.49
N LEU A 6 -27.14 -0.10 68.18
CA LEU A 6 -26.62 0.32 66.87
C LEU A 6 -26.62 -0.73 65.75
N PRO A 7 -26.66 -0.32 64.46
CA PRO A 7 -26.09 -1.11 63.38
C PRO A 7 -24.58 -0.85 63.24
N VAL A 8 -23.83 -1.94 63.15
CA VAL A 8 -22.40 -2.01 62.84
C VAL A 8 -22.16 -1.53 61.41
N HIS A 9 -21.24 -0.58 61.22
CA HIS A 9 -20.74 -0.16 59.91
C HIS A 9 -19.90 -1.28 59.29
N ALA A 10 -20.44 -1.94 58.25
CA ALA A 10 -19.66 -2.74 57.33
C ALA A 10 -19.18 -1.83 56.18
N LEU A 11 -17.95 -1.33 56.31
CA LEU A 11 -17.25 -0.60 55.26
C LEU A 11 -16.81 -1.62 54.19
N VAL A 12 -17.58 -1.79 53.13
CA VAL A 12 -17.15 -2.55 51.94
C VAL A 12 -16.34 -1.61 51.07
N LEU A 13 -15.01 -1.69 51.19
CA LEU A 13 -14.07 -1.03 50.31
C LEU A 13 -14.10 -1.75 48.95
N GLY A 14 -14.94 -1.26 48.04
CA GLY A 14 -14.99 -1.73 46.66
C GLY A 14 -13.71 -1.29 45.94
N GLY A 15 -12.78 -2.23 45.78
CA GLY A 15 -11.61 -2.04 44.91
C GLY A 15 -12.07 -1.92 43.46
N LEU A 16 -12.04 -0.70 42.93
CA LEU A 16 -12.21 -0.45 41.50
C LEU A 16 -10.91 -0.89 40.81
N LEU A 17 -10.86 -2.15 40.39
CA LEU A 17 -9.79 -2.65 39.53
C LEU A 17 -9.96 -1.96 38.16
N ALA A 18 -9.22 -0.87 37.94
CA ALA A 18 -9.17 -0.22 36.63
C ALA A 18 -8.58 -1.23 35.64
N LEU A 19 -9.44 -1.78 34.76
CA LEU A 19 -8.99 -2.46 33.55
C LEU A 19 -8.24 -1.41 32.72
N ILE A 20 -6.92 -1.46 32.77
CA ILE A 20 -6.08 -0.81 31.78
C ILE A 20 -6.36 -1.58 30.47
N PRO A 21 -6.92 -0.95 29.42
CA PRO A 21 -6.99 -1.63 28.14
C PRO A 21 -5.55 -1.90 27.71
N SER A 22 -5.17 -3.18 27.66
CA SER A 22 -3.99 -3.59 26.91
C SER A 22 -4.10 -2.96 25.53
N ALA A 23 -3.05 -2.29 25.09
CA ALA A 23 -2.93 -1.83 23.72
C ALA A 23 -3.10 -3.08 22.83
N SER A 24 -4.31 -3.24 22.29
CA SER A 24 -4.61 -4.24 21.30
C SER A 24 -3.70 -3.95 20.13
N HIS A 25 -2.74 -4.83 19.87
CA HIS A 25 -2.06 -4.83 18.58
C HIS A 25 -3.18 -4.96 17.54
N ALA A 26 -3.32 -3.98 16.65
CA ALA A 26 -4.40 -4.02 15.68
C ALA A 26 -4.20 -5.25 14.79
N GLU A 27 -5.28 -5.97 14.51
CA GLU A 27 -5.21 -7.14 13.65
C GLU A 27 -4.83 -6.71 12.22
N LYS A 28 -3.95 -7.49 11.56
CA LYS A 28 -3.64 -7.26 10.15
C LYS A 28 -4.86 -7.62 9.30
N VAL A 29 -5.32 -6.65 8.51
CA VAL A 29 -6.53 -6.76 7.68
C VAL A 29 -6.24 -6.43 6.22
N ARG A 30 -7.04 -6.97 5.31
CA ARG A 30 -6.95 -6.65 3.87
C ARG A 30 -7.64 -5.34 3.50
N SER A 31 -8.75 -5.02 4.16
CA SER A 31 -9.50 -3.77 3.98
C SER A 31 -9.50 -3.02 5.30
N LEU A 32 -9.31 -1.71 5.22
CA LEU A 32 -9.32 -0.81 6.36
C LEU A 32 -10.13 0.44 5.98
N PRO A 33 -11.21 0.78 6.70
CA PRO A 33 -12.15 1.83 6.27
C PRO A 33 -11.51 3.21 6.01
N ILE A 34 -10.47 3.58 6.75
CA ILE A 34 -9.76 4.85 6.50
C ILE A 34 -9.00 4.85 5.18
N VAL A 35 -8.44 3.71 4.78
CA VAL A 35 -7.79 3.52 3.48
C VAL A 35 -8.84 3.51 2.38
N ASP A 36 -9.95 2.80 2.57
CA ASP A 36 -11.04 2.74 1.58
C ASP A 36 -11.62 4.14 1.30
N ARG A 37 -11.81 4.95 2.35
CA ARG A 37 -12.22 6.36 2.21
C ARG A 37 -11.19 7.20 1.47
N SER A 38 -9.90 6.98 1.72
CA SER A 38 -8.83 7.66 1.00
C SER A 38 -8.86 7.29 -0.50
N ILE A 39 -9.03 6.01 -0.81
CA ILE A 39 -9.16 5.51 -2.18
C ILE A 39 -10.35 6.17 -2.89
N GLU A 40 -11.53 6.17 -2.28
CA GLU A 40 -12.73 6.80 -2.84
C GLU A 40 -12.52 8.29 -3.10
N PHE A 41 -11.91 9.01 -2.16
CA PHE A 41 -11.62 10.44 -2.31
C PHE A 41 -10.63 10.73 -3.47
N HIS A 42 -9.67 9.83 -3.71
CA HIS A 42 -8.61 10.00 -4.70
C HIS A 42 -8.93 9.42 -6.10
N GLY A 43 -10.21 9.13 -6.36
CA GLY A 43 -10.71 8.70 -7.68
C GLY A 43 -11.27 7.29 -7.71
N GLY A 44 -11.01 6.48 -6.67
CA GLY A 44 -11.65 5.20 -6.44
C GLY A 44 -11.82 4.33 -7.68
N GLY A 45 -13.08 4.05 -8.02
CA GLY A 45 -13.44 3.18 -9.15
C GLY A 45 -13.01 3.69 -10.54
N PHE A 46 -12.64 4.97 -10.70
CA PHE A 46 -12.16 5.48 -11.99
C PHE A 46 -10.87 4.79 -12.47
N TYR A 47 -10.08 4.21 -11.57
CA TYR A 47 -8.86 3.47 -11.95
C TYR A 47 -9.13 2.04 -12.45
N ILE A 48 -10.37 1.54 -12.35
CA ILE A 48 -10.72 0.18 -12.82
C ILE A 48 -10.70 0.12 -14.36
N ALA A 49 -11.11 1.20 -15.02
CA ALA A 49 -11.11 1.31 -16.48
C ALA A 49 -10.62 2.71 -16.87
N THR A 50 -9.32 2.82 -17.18
CA THR A 50 -8.66 4.11 -17.41
C THR A 50 -7.48 3.97 -18.36
N GLU A 51 -7.15 5.06 -19.02
CA GLU A 51 -5.84 5.27 -19.60
C GLU A 51 -5.19 6.45 -18.88
N THR A 52 -4.00 6.22 -18.33
CA THR A 52 -3.25 7.24 -17.61
C THR A 52 -1.85 7.37 -18.22
N SER A 53 -1.47 8.60 -18.56
CA SER A 53 -0.10 8.94 -18.96
C SER A 53 0.50 9.90 -17.95
N LEU A 54 1.72 9.61 -17.50
CA LEU A 54 2.44 10.43 -16.54
C LEU A 54 3.95 10.31 -16.72
N ARG A 55 4.69 11.35 -16.34
CA ARG A 55 6.16 11.34 -16.32
C ARG A 55 6.65 11.38 -14.88
N VAL A 56 7.39 10.36 -14.46
CA VAL A 56 8.00 10.29 -13.12
C VAL A 56 9.47 10.64 -13.22
N GLY A 57 9.89 11.65 -12.46
CA GLY A 57 11.31 11.95 -12.23
C GLY A 57 11.76 11.44 -10.86
N SER A 58 12.96 10.85 -10.80
CA SER A 58 13.63 10.47 -9.57
C SER A 58 15.14 10.77 -9.67
N LYS A 59 15.90 10.48 -8.60
CA LYS A 59 17.37 10.55 -8.65
C LYS A 59 17.98 9.55 -9.64
N SER A 60 17.29 8.45 -9.94
CA SER A 60 17.77 7.40 -10.85
C SER A 60 17.38 7.60 -12.31
N GLY A 61 16.65 8.68 -12.63
CA GLY A 61 16.27 9.03 -13.99
C GLY A 61 14.83 9.52 -14.10
N ALA A 62 14.39 9.75 -15.33
CA ALA A 62 13.01 10.08 -15.64
C ALA A 62 12.42 9.04 -16.59
N PHE A 63 11.18 8.65 -16.31
CA PHE A 63 10.44 7.65 -17.08
C PHE A 63 9.08 8.21 -17.46
N ASP A 64 8.67 7.92 -18.69
CA ASP A 64 7.31 8.08 -19.15
C ASP A 64 6.56 6.78 -18.88
N ILE A 65 5.34 6.90 -18.35
CA ILE A 65 4.49 5.78 -17.96
C ILE A 65 3.18 5.95 -18.71
N VAL A 66 2.76 4.90 -19.41
CA VAL A 66 1.40 4.76 -19.96
C VAL A 66 0.80 3.50 -19.35
N SER A 67 -0.30 3.68 -18.62
CA SER A 67 -1.03 2.60 -17.96
C SER A 67 -2.45 2.57 -18.49
N THR A 68 -2.83 1.47 -19.13
CA THR A 68 -4.20 1.21 -19.57
C THR A 68 -4.76 0.07 -18.72
N MET A 69 -5.87 0.34 -18.05
CA MET A 69 -6.63 -0.60 -17.23
C MET A 69 -8.01 -0.82 -17.86
N ASP A 70 -8.47 -2.06 -17.87
CA ASP A 70 -9.84 -2.44 -18.23
C ASP A 70 -10.27 -3.66 -17.42
N GLY A 71 -10.77 -3.40 -16.21
CA GLY A 71 -11.11 -4.44 -15.23
C GLY A 71 -9.87 -5.17 -14.72
N ASP A 72 -9.80 -6.47 -15.02
CA ASP A 72 -8.66 -7.34 -14.70
C ASP A 72 -7.54 -7.29 -15.76
N ARG A 73 -7.81 -6.69 -16.93
CA ARG A 73 -6.83 -6.55 -17.99
C ARG A 73 -6.03 -5.26 -17.83
N PHE A 74 -4.73 -5.36 -18.07
CA PHE A 74 -3.86 -4.20 -18.04
C PHE A 74 -2.80 -4.23 -19.15
N VAL A 75 -2.36 -3.04 -19.53
CA VAL A 75 -1.14 -2.80 -20.30
C VAL A 75 -0.39 -1.67 -19.62
N HIS A 76 0.85 -1.93 -19.24
CA HIS A 76 1.76 -0.94 -18.68
C HIS A 76 2.95 -0.80 -19.60
N VAL A 77 3.23 0.43 -20.05
CA VAL A 77 4.41 0.76 -20.86
C VAL A 77 5.23 1.77 -20.09
N ILE A 78 6.50 1.43 -19.86
CA ILE A 78 7.48 2.30 -19.21
C ILE A 78 8.58 2.58 -20.21
N SER A 79 8.75 3.85 -20.58
CA SER A 79 9.75 4.29 -21.53
C SER A 79 10.72 5.28 -20.87
N GLY A 80 11.99 5.25 -21.27
CA GLY A 80 13.01 6.11 -20.70
C GLY A 80 14.37 5.89 -21.33
N LYS A 81 15.43 6.15 -20.54
CA LYS A 81 16.81 5.88 -20.96
C LYS A 81 17.54 5.02 -19.95
N THR A 82 18.39 4.14 -20.44
CA THR A 82 19.35 3.39 -19.63
C THR A 82 20.49 4.31 -19.16
N GLY A 83 21.33 3.81 -18.24
CA GLY A 83 22.51 4.55 -17.76
C GLY A 83 23.54 4.86 -18.86
N ASP A 84 23.63 4.02 -19.91
CA ASP A 84 24.44 4.25 -21.10
C ASP A 84 23.74 5.11 -22.18
N GLY A 85 22.54 5.64 -21.88
CA GLY A 85 21.84 6.62 -22.69
C GLY A 85 20.95 6.05 -23.81
N LYS A 86 20.86 4.72 -23.93
CA LYS A 86 19.99 4.04 -24.91
C LYS A 86 18.53 4.23 -24.56
N ALA A 87 17.67 4.30 -25.57
CA ALA A 87 16.23 4.30 -25.36
C ALA A 87 15.80 2.93 -24.83
N LEU A 88 15.06 2.91 -23.73
CA LEU A 88 14.49 1.71 -23.15
C LEU A 88 12.97 1.83 -23.18
N GLU A 89 12.31 0.77 -23.61
CA GLU A 89 10.87 0.59 -23.43
C GLU A 89 10.62 -0.81 -22.85
N VAL A 90 9.75 -0.89 -21.86
CA VAL A 90 9.30 -2.15 -21.26
C VAL A 90 7.79 -2.16 -21.22
N ARG A 91 7.17 -3.19 -21.81
CA ARG A 91 5.72 -3.39 -21.80
C ARG A 91 5.38 -4.61 -20.95
N GLN A 92 4.45 -4.47 -20.01
CA GLN A 92 3.89 -5.57 -19.23
C GLN A 92 2.38 -5.67 -19.48
N THR A 93 1.91 -6.89 -19.65
CA THR A 93 0.49 -7.24 -19.70
C THR A 93 0.20 -8.40 -18.74
N ASN A 94 -1.04 -8.85 -18.66
CA ASN A 94 -1.39 -10.07 -17.93
C ASN A 94 -0.63 -11.32 -18.43
N ASP A 95 -0.24 -11.34 -19.71
CA ASP A 95 0.35 -12.51 -20.37
C ASP A 95 1.88 -12.55 -20.29
N GLY A 96 2.53 -11.42 -19.99
CA GLY A 96 3.98 -11.39 -19.93
C GLY A 96 4.59 -9.99 -19.95
N VAL A 97 5.88 -9.97 -20.23
CA VAL A 97 6.68 -8.75 -20.35
C VAL A 97 7.55 -8.81 -21.60
N GLU A 98 7.66 -7.67 -22.26
CA GLU A 98 8.50 -7.46 -23.44
C GLU A 98 9.37 -6.22 -23.22
N GLN A 99 10.53 -6.20 -23.84
CA GLN A 99 11.48 -5.11 -23.71
C GLN A 99 12.09 -4.75 -25.08
N TRP A 100 12.30 -3.47 -25.29
CA TRP A 100 12.99 -2.92 -26.45
C TRP A 100 14.17 -2.04 -26.01
N LEU A 101 15.27 -2.10 -26.76
CA LEU A 101 16.43 -1.22 -26.62
C LEU A 101 16.71 -0.54 -27.96
N ASP A 102 16.74 0.79 -27.96
CA ASP A 102 16.85 1.61 -29.16
C ASP A 102 15.81 1.25 -30.25
N GLY A 103 14.62 0.83 -29.82
CA GLY A 103 13.52 0.41 -30.69
C GLY A 103 13.56 -1.06 -31.14
N GLU A 104 14.63 -1.78 -30.85
CA GLU A 104 14.78 -3.20 -31.24
C GLU A 104 14.32 -4.13 -30.11
N PRO A 105 13.48 -5.16 -30.40
CA PRO A 105 13.02 -6.10 -29.40
C PRO A 105 14.18 -6.93 -28.84
N VAL A 106 14.16 -7.12 -27.52
CA VAL A 106 15.17 -7.90 -26.80
C VAL A 106 14.58 -9.25 -26.39
N THR A 107 15.26 -10.34 -26.75
CA THR A 107 14.91 -11.67 -26.24
C THR A 107 15.29 -11.76 -24.76
N LEU A 108 14.29 -12.01 -23.91
CA LEU A 108 14.47 -12.15 -22.47
C LEU A 108 14.48 -13.63 -22.07
N ASP A 109 15.50 -14.03 -21.32
CA ASP A 109 15.49 -15.28 -20.56
C ASP A 109 14.63 -15.14 -19.29
N ASP A 110 14.53 -16.20 -18.50
CA ASP A 110 13.69 -16.22 -17.29
C ASP A 110 14.08 -15.15 -16.27
N GLU A 111 15.38 -14.92 -16.10
CA GLU A 111 15.87 -13.86 -15.22
C GLU A 111 15.57 -12.47 -15.78
N GLY A 112 15.79 -12.27 -17.08
CA GLY A 112 15.45 -11.05 -17.80
C GLY A 112 13.97 -10.70 -17.68
N ARG A 113 13.08 -11.68 -17.85
CA ARG A 113 11.62 -11.51 -17.67
C ARG A 113 11.27 -11.06 -16.25
N ARG A 114 11.82 -11.72 -15.22
CA ARG A 114 11.58 -11.33 -13.82
C ARG A 114 12.06 -9.91 -13.53
N ARG A 115 13.25 -9.53 -14.03
CA ARG A 115 13.79 -8.17 -13.85
C ARG A 115 12.96 -7.11 -14.57
N ALA A 116 12.48 -7.40 -15.78
CA ALA A 116 11.63 -6.49 -16.54
C ALA A 116 10.25 -6.31 -15.89
N GLN A 117 9.64 -7.39 -15.37
CA GLN A 117 8.40 -7.31 -14.57
C GLN A 117 8.59 -6.45 -13.32
N ALA A 118 9.60 -6.76 -12.50
CA ALA A 118 9.90 -5.98 -11.31
C ALA A 118 10.22 -4.50 -11.65
N PHE A 119 10.86 -4.25 -12.78
CA PHE A 119 11.10 -2.91 -13.28
C PHE A 119 9.78 -2.15 -13.50
N VAL A 120 8.81 -2.73 -14.20
CA VAL A 120 7.52 -2.09 -14.45
C VAL A 120 6.70 -1.93 -13.16
N GLU A 121 6.59 -2.99 -12.36
CA GLU A 121 5.78 -3.00 -11.14
C GLU A 121 6.21 -1.92 -10.14
N ALA A 122 7.53 -1.73 -9.96
CA ALA A 122 8.07 -0.69 -9.10
C ALA A 122 7.75 0.75 -9.59
N ARG A 123 7.53 0.96 -10.90
CA ARG A 123 7.14 2.27 -11.45
C ARG A 123 5.63 2.48 -11.44
N ILE A 124 4.84 1.41 -11.49
CA ILE A 124 3.38 1.50 -11.48
C ILE A 124 2.84 1.65 -10.06
N TYR A 125 3.39 0.93 -9.08
CA TYR A 125 2.73 0.87 -7.77
C TYR A 125 2.57 2.23 -7.09
N PHE A 126 3.65 3.01 -6.97
CA PHE A 126 3.65 4.26 -6.21
C PHE A 126 2.79 5.39 -6.82
N PRO A 127 2.82 5.67 -8.13
CA PRO A 127 1.99 6.72 -8.73
C PRO A 127 0.48 6.49 -8.58
N PHE A 128 0.05 5.24 -8.42
CA PHE A 128 -1.35 4.88 -8.26
C PHE A 128 -1.75 4.64 -6.79
N LEU A 129 -0.96 5.10 -5.83
CA LEU A 129 -1.42 5.20 -4.45
C LEU A 129 -2.45 6.33 -4.31
N PRO A 130 -3.50 6.17 -3.46
CA PRO A 130 -3.72 5.03 -2.57
C PRO A 130 -4.48 3.85 -3.20
N PHE A 131 -4.92 3.92 -4.46
CA PHE A 131 -5.78 2.90 -5.10
C PHE A 131 -5.22 1.48 -4.97
N ARG A 132 -3.91 1.31 -5.22
CA ARG A 132 -3.21 0.02 -5.13
C ARG A 132 -3.05 -0.54 -3.71
N LEU A 133 -3.46 0.19 -2.67
CA LEU A 133 -3.44 -0.35 -1.30
C LEU A 133 -4.48 -1.45 -1.11
N ASN A 134 -5.50 -1.57 -1.96
CA ASN A 134 -6.49 -2.65 -1.92
C ASN A 134 -6.11 -3.87 -2.78
N ASP A 135 -4.89 -3.92 -3.30
CA ASP A 135 -4.40 -5.11 -4.02
C ASP A 135 -4.43 -6.37 -3.12
N PRO A 136 -4.67 -7.56 -3.69
CA PRO A 136 -4.80 -8.80 -2.93
C PRO A 136 -3.59 -9.19 -2.08
N SER A 137 -2.39 -8.72 -2.41
CA SER A 137 -1.14 -9.01 -1.70
C SER A 137 -0.82 -8.01 -0.58
N VAL A 138 -1.68 -7.01 -0.33
CA VAL A 138 -1.45 -5.94 0.64
C VAL A 138 -2.18 -6.23 1.95
N TRP A 139 -1.50 -6.00 3.07
CA TRP A 139 -2.02 -6.08 4.42
C TRP A 139 -1.86 -4.73 5.12
N LYS A 140 -2.82 -4.38 5.96
CA LYS A 140 -2.86 -3.10 6.69
C LYS A 140 -3.05 -3.35 8.17
N GLU A 141 -2.51 -2.45 8.96
CA GLU A 141 -2.68 -2.40 10.41
C GLU A 141 -2.86 -0.94 10.81
N ASP A 142 -3.96 -0.62 11.49
CA ASP A 142 -4.19 0.72 12.06
C ASP A 142 -3.39 0.88 13.35
N GLN A 143 -2.44 1.81 13.37
CA GLN A 143 -1.58 2.08 14.51
C GLN A 143 -2.11 3.26 15.36
N GLY A 144 -3.33 3.72 15.09
CA GLY A 144 -3.99 4.79 15.81
C GLY A 144 -3.68 6.18 15.23
N LEU A 145 -3.95 7.19 16.04
CA LEU A 145 -3.74 8.60 15.67
C LEU A 145 -2.35 9.07 16.09
N GLU A 146 -1.70 9.81 15.19
CA GLU A 146 -0.43 10.49 15.42
C GLU A 146 -0.55 11.96 15.00
N GLU A 147 0.07 12.86 15.76
CA GLU A 147 0.06 14.29 15.44
C GLU A 147 1.17 14.61 14.44
N TRP A 148 0.80 15.18 13.30
CA TRP A 148 1.72 15.66 12.27
C TRP A 148 1.30 17.05 11.81
N ASP A 149 2.24 18.01 11.89
CA ASP A 149 2.02 19.42 11.56
C ASP A 149 0.72 20.00 12.18
N GLY A 150 0.46 19.69 13.45
CA GLY A 150 -0.72 20.16 14.19
C GLY A 150 -2.04 19.50 13.79
N ARG A 151 -2.01 18.37 13.08
CA ARG A 151 -3.19 17.60 12.66
C ARG A 151 -3.08 16.17 13.17
N GLN A 152 -4.20 15.64 13.69
CA GLN A 152 -4.30 14.22 14.03
C GLN A 152 -4.53 13.41 12.75
N LEU A 153 -3.62 12.49 12.44
CA LEU A 153 -3.66 11.62 11.26
C LEU A 153 -3.67 10.15 11.69
N HIS A 154 -4.37 9.30 10.94
CA HIS A 154 -4.25 7.85 11.13
C HIS A 154 -2.90 7.37 10.60
N ARG A 155 -2.13 6.70 11.45
CA ARG A 155 -0.94 5.99 11.05
C ARG A 155 -1.31 4.56 10.68
N VAL A 156 -1.06 4.18 9.43
CA VAL A 156 -1.36 2.83 8.93
C VAL A 156 -0.05 2.15 8.56
N LYS A 157 0.27 1.02 9.20
CA LYS A 157 1.35 0.13 8.73
C LYS A 157 0.83 -0.68 7.56
N VAL A 158 1.58 -0.68 6.46
CA VAL A 158 1.30 -1.45 5.25
C VAL A 158 2.40 -2.49 5.09
N THR A 159 2.01 -3.75 4.90
CA THR A 159 2.95 -4.85 4.60
C THR A 159 2.49 -5.61 3.36
N PHE A 160 3.44 -6.18 2.64
CA PHE A 160 3.19 -6.93 1.41
C PHE A 160 3.47 -8.42 1.65
N GLU A 161 2.76 -9.29 0.94
CA GLU A 161 3.11 -10.71 0.93
C GLU A 161 4.50 -10.94 0.36
N GLU A 162 5.25 -11.89 0.97
CA GLU A 162 6.55 -12.32 0.49
C GLU A 162 6.48 -12.80 -0.96
N GLY A 163 7.43 -12.39 -1.78
CA GLY A 163 7.48 -12.73 -3.21
C GLY A 163 6.61 -11.85 -4.10
N SER A 164 5.86 -10.89 -3.53
CA SER A 164 5.34 -9.78 -4.33
C SER A 164 6.47 -8.82 -4.70
N SER A 165 6.38 -8.13 -5.84
CA SER A 165 7.40 -7.16 -6.30
C SER A 165 7.66 -5.99 -5.37
N ASN A 166 6.82 -5.80 -4.37
CA ASN A 166 6.95 -4.78 -3.32
C ASN A 166 7.40 -5.37 -1.97
N SER A 167 7.95 -6.58 -1.95
CA SER A 167 8.56 -7.15 -0.76
C SER A 167 9.75 -6.27 -0.34
N ALA A 168 9.53 -5.42 0.66
CA ALA A 168 10.60 -4.80 1.43
C ALA A 168 10.86 -5.72 2.63
N GLU A 169 12.13 -6.05 2.88
CA GLU A 169 12.51 -6.64 4.16
C GLU A 169 12.31 -5.55 5.24
N ASP A 170 11.48 -5.83 6.25
CA ASP A 170 11.34 -4.97 7.43
C ASP A 170 12.70 -4.98 8.16
N GLU A 171 13.50 -3.89 8.07
CA GLU A 171 14.61 -3.60 9.00
C GLU A 171 14.08 -3.06 10.34
#